data_AF-A0A3D5GHU8-F1
#
_entry.id   AF-A0A3D5GHU8-F1
#
_cell.length_a   1.000
_cell.length_b   1.000
_cell.length_c   1.000
_cell.angle_alpha   90.00
_cell.angle_beta   90.00
_cell.angle_gamma   90.00
#
_symmetry.space_group_name_H-M   'P 1'
#
loop_
_entity.id
_entity.type
_entity.pdbx_description
1 polymer ?
#
loop_
_entity_poly.entity_id
_entity_poly.type
_entity_poly.pdbx_seq_one_letter_code
_entity_poly.pdbx_strand_id
1 'polypeptide(L)'
;DTTLRDGAQLEGISLTVDDKLRIAEQLDRLGVHYIEGGWPGANPKDVEFFERARTELDLQRSKLVAFGSTRRVDGDAADDATLANLLDAGTDVVCIVGKASAYHVTEALRTSLDEGVAMVADSVRHLKEQGRTVFFDAEHFFDG
;
A
#
# COMPACT_ATOMS: atom_id res chain seq x y z
N ASP A 1 -6.83 -0.21 9.74
CA ASP A 1 -5.88 0.25 10.77
C ASP A 1 -4.53 0.43 10.11
N THR A 2 -3.87 1.57 10.32
CA THR A 2 -2.59 1.92 9.68
C THR A 2 -1.43 1.99 10.69
N THR A 3 -1.59 1.41 11.89
CA THR A 3 -0.57 1.42 12.96
C THR A 3 0.78 0.89 12.49
N LEU A 4 0.79 -0.15 11.65
CA LEU A 4 2.02 -0.79 11.16
C LEU A 4 2.71 -0.04 10.01
N ARG A 5 2.03 0.96 9.40
CA ARG A 5 2.58 1.82 8.34
C ARG A 5 2.72 3.25 8.85
N ASP A 6 1.63 4.03 8.87
CA ASP A 6 1.66 5.43 9.29
C ASP A 6 2.04 5.59 10.76
N GLY A 7 1.49 4.73 11.62
CA GLY A 7 1.82 4.76 13.05
C GLY A 7 3.29 4.47 13.34
N ALA A 8 3.99 3.79 12.42
CA ALA A 8 5.40 3.43 12.55
C ALA A 8 6.35 4.43 11.86
N GLN A 9 5.84 5.42 11.11
CA GLN A 9 6.66 6.46 10.46
C GLN A 9 7.07 7.59 11.40
N LEU A 10 6.52 7.65 12.62
CA LEU A 10 6.85 8.67 13.60
C LEU A 10 8.32 8.53 14.05
N GLU A 11 9.02 9.67 14.16
CA GLU A 11 10.40 9.70 14.62
C GLU A 11 10.54 9.02 16.00
N GLY A 12 11.53 8.12 16.12
CA GLY A 12 11.77 7.35 17.34
C GLY A 12 11.01 6.03 17.44
N ILE A 13 10.10 5.72 16.52
CA ILE A 13 9.46 4.40 16.42
C ILE A 13 10.20 3.57 15.38
N SER A 14 10.70 2.40 15.77
CA SER A 14 11.30 1.43 14.85
C SER A 14 10.85 0.04 15.25
N LEU A 15 9.86 -0.47 14.54
CA LEU A 15 9.36 -1.83 14.76
C LEU A 15 10.33 -2.84 14.13
N THR A 16 10.62 -3.91 14.85
CA THR A 16 11.19 -5.12 14.24
C THR A 16 10.08 -5.90 13.52
N VAL A 17 10.44 -6.84 12.65
CA VAL A 17 9.44 -7.69 11.98
C VAL A 17 8.63 -8.49 13.00
N ASP A 18 9.26 -8.98 14.07
CA ASP A 18 8.58 -9.67 15.17
C ASP A 18 7.57 -8.77 15.89
N ASP A 19 7.90 -7.49 16.09
CA ASP A 19 6.94 -6.54 16.68
C ASP A 19 5.74 -6.34 15.77
N LYS A 20 5.96 -6.21 14.46
CA LYS A 20 4.87 -6.07 13.48
C LYS A 20 3.95 -7.28 13.48
N LEU A 21 4.49 -8.50 13.52
CA LEU A 21 3.70 -9.74 13.60
C LEU A 21 2.85 -9.77 14.87
N ARG A 22 3.45 -9.49 16.04
CA ARG A 22 2.72 -9.46 17.33
C ARG A 22 1.62 -8.40 17.35
N ILE A 23 1.89 -7.20 16.81
CA ILE A 23 0.90 -6.13 16.72
C ILE A 23 -0.23 -6.54 15.78
N ALA A 24 0.07 -7.16 14.63
CA ALA A 24 -0.96 -7.65 13.70
C ALA A 24 -1.91 -8.65 14.39
N GLU A 25 -1.40 -9.59 15.19
CA GLU A 25 -2.23 -10.50 15.99
C GLU A 25 -3.12 -9.76 17.00
N GLN A 26 -2.61 -8.72 17.66
CA GLN A 26 -3.41 -7.95 18.61
C GLN A 26 -4.52 -7.15 17.89
N LEU A 27 -4.23 -6.59 16.72
CA LEU A 27 -5.23 -5.90 15.90
C LEU A 27 -6.32 -6.87 15.41
N ASP A 28 -5.95 -8.08 15.02
CA ASP A 28 -6.92 -9.13 14.66
C ASP A 28 -7.82 -9.51 15.84
N ARG A 29 -7.23 -9.72 17.03
CA ARG A 29 -7.97 -10.00 18.27
C ARG A 29 -8.92 -8.87 18.66
N LEU A 30 -8.55 -7.62 18.40
CA LEU A 30 -9.41 -6.45 18.60
C LEU A 30 -10.60 -6.42 17.62
N GLY A 31 -10.56 -7.23 16.56
CA GLY A 31 -11.61 -7.30 15.55
C GLY A 31 -11.43 -6.31 14.40
N VAL A 32 -10.20 -5.83 14.17
CA VAL A 32 -9.89 -5.05 12.97
C VAL A 32 -10.11 -5.91 11.73
N HIS A 33 -10.64 -5.32 10.66
CA HIS A 33 -10.92 -6.03 9.41
C HIS A 33 -9.82 -5.88 8.37
N TYR A 34 -9.13 -4.75 8.37
CA TYR A 34 -8.05 -4.44 7.43
C TYR A 34 -6.87 -3.84 8.19
N ILE A 35 -5.71 -4.47 8.07
CA ILE A 35 -4.46 -4.02 8.69
C ILE A 35 -3.50 -3.67 7.57
N GLU A 36 -3.14 -2.39 7.46
CA GLU A 36 -2.13 -1.96 6.50
C GLU A 36 -0.74 -2.29 7.01
N GLY A 37 -0.10 -3.27 6.36
CA GLY A 37 1.09 -3.93 6.86
C GLY A 37 2.41 -3.24 6.52
N GLY A 38 2.40 -2.21 5.67
CA GLY A 38 3.60 -1.48 5.24
C GLY A 38 3.73 -1.36 3.72
N TRP A 39 4.89 -0.87 3.27
CA TRP A 39 5.19 -0.61 1.86
C TRP A 39 6.26 -1.58 1.34
N PRO A 40 5.85 -2.72 0.73
CA PRO A 40 6.80 -3.67 0.14
C PRO A 40 7.54 -3.02 -1.03
N GLY A 41 8.87 -3.18 -1.06
CA GLY A 41 9.75 -2.54 -2.04
C GLY A 41 10.35 -1.19 -1.62
N ALA A 42 9.74 -0.50 -0.63
CA ALA A 42 10.33 0.70 -0.03
C ALA A 42 11.11 0.38 1.25
N ASN A 43 10.64 -0.60 2.03
CA ASN A 43 11.27 -1.02 3.28
C ASN A 43 11.51 -2.55 3.29
N PRO A 44 12.77 -3.02 3.39
CA PRO A 44 13.07 -4.46 3.44
C PRO A 44 12.36 -5.21 4.57
N LYS A 45 12.12 -4.56 5.72
CA LYS A 45 11.37 -5.16 6.84
C LYS A 45 9.91 -5.41 6.48
N ASP A 46 9.32 -4.61 5.59
CA ASP A 46 7.93 -4.78 5.18
C ASP A 46 7.81 -5.96 4.22
N VAL A 47 8.79 -6.15 3.35
CA VAL A 47 8.89 -7.35 2.50
C VAL A 47 8.98 -8.61 3.37
N GLU A 48 9.94 -8.65 4.31
CA GLU A 48 10.10 -9.79 5.23
C GLU A 48 8.82 -10.01 6.07
N PHE A 49 8.18 -8.93 6.55
CA PHE A 49 6.91 -9.03 7.27
C PHE A 49 5.83 -9.72 6.44
N PHE A 50 5.62 -9.33 5.18
CA PHE A 50 4.60 -9.96 4.34
C PHE A 50 4.94 -11.40 3.97
N GLU A 51 6.22 -11.74 3.80
CA GLU A 51 6.67 -13.12 3.58
C GLU A 51 6.37 -13.99 4.81
N ARG A 52 6.82 -13.56 5.99
CA ARG A 52 6.63 -14.29 7.25
C ARG A 52 5.17 -14.37 7.67
N ALA A 53 4.40 -13.30 7.48
CA ALA A 53 3.00 -13.24 7.85
C ALA A 53 2.16 -14.37 7.21
N ARG A 54 2.51 -14.83 6.00
CA ARG A 54 1.80 -15.93 5.32
C ARG A 54 1.89 -17.26 6.05
N THR A 55 2.98 -17.47 6.80
CA THR A 55 3.25 -18.74 7.49
C THR A 55 3.15 -18.63 9.00
N GLU A 56 3.31 -17.43 9.55
CA GLU A 56 3.37 -17.22 11.01
C GLU A 56 2.08 -16.62 11.58
N LEU A 57 1.25 -15.94 10.79
CA LEU A 57 -0.02 -15.37 11.28
C LEU A 57 -1.22 -16.25 10.90
N ASP A 58 -2.07 -16.51 11.89
CA ASP A 58 -3.39 -17.13 11.72
C ASP A 58 -4.51 -16.13 12.02
N LEU A 59 -4.68 -15.15 11.12
CA LEU A 59 -5.64 -14.06 11.27
C LEU A 59 -7.08 -14.56 11.04
N GLN A 60 -7.95 -14.38 12.04
CA GLN A 60 -9.34 -14.88 11.96
C GLN A 60 -10.31 -13.84 11.39
N ARG A 61 -9.98 -12.55 11.51
CA ARG A 61 -10.87 -11.42 11.21
C ARG A 61 -10.26 -10.46 10.18
N SER A 62 -8.97 -10.23 10.31
CA SER A 62 -8.21 -9.25 9.56
C SER A 62 -7.74 -9.79 8.21
N LYS A 63 -7.76 -8.91 7.22
CA LYS A 63 -6.96 -9.04 6.00
C LYS A 63 -5.79 -8.08 6.07
N LEU A 64 -4.60 -8.56 5.72
CA LEU A 64 -3.45 -7.69 5.52
C LEU A 64 -3.61 -6.90 4.21
N VAL A 65 -3.18 -5.64 4.25
CA VAL A 65 -3.19 -4.71 3.12
C VAL A 65 -1.77 -4.27 2.83
N ALA A 66 -1.28 -4.50 1.62
CA ALA A 66 -0.01 -3.93 1.16
C ALA A 66 -0.24 -2.51 0.62
N PHE A 67 0.57 -1.54 1.06
CA PHE A 67 0.48 -0.15 0.64
C PHE A 67 1.55 0.18 -0.41
N GLY A 68 1.21 0.98 -1.42
CA GLY A 68 2.15 1.44 -2.43
C GLY A 68 1.62 2.63 -3.20
N SER A 69 2.31 3.03 -4.27
CA SER A 69 1.86 4.12 -5.15
C SER A 69 1.25 3.59 -6.44
N THR A 70 0.60 4.47 -7.19
CA THR A 70 0.31 4.23 -8.62
C THR A 70 1.59 3.99 -9.42
N ARG A 71 1.43 3.52 -10.67
CA ARG A 71 2.48 3.45 -11.69
C ARG A 71 3.19 4.79 -11.85
N ARG A 72 4.44 4.75 -12.33
CA ARG A 72 5.21 5.95 -12.69
C ARG A 72 4.57 6.72 -13.85
N VAL A 73 4.84 8.03 -13.87
CA VAL A 73 4.48 8.94 -14.97
C VAL A 73 5.02 8.39 -16.28
N ASP A 74 4.18 8.35 -17.32
CA ASP A 74 4.46 7.83 -18.66
C ASP A 74 4.93 6.35 -18.67
N GLY A 75 4.79 5.64 -17.55
CA GLY A 75 5.13 4.23 -17.42
C GLY A 75 3.98 3.29 -17.79
N ASP A 76 4.29 2.01 -17.98
CA ASP A 76 3.29 0.95 -18.09
C ASP A 76 3.03 0.34 -16.69
N ALA A 77 1.77 0.11 -16.35
CA ALA A 77 1.39 -0.54 -15.10
C ALA A 77 1.88 -1.99 -15.00
N ALA A 78 1.97 -2.70 -16.14
CA ALA A 78 2.42 -4.10 -16.17
C ALA A 78 3.92 -4.27 -15.87
N ASP A 79 4.72 -3.24 -16.18
CA ASP A 79 6.17 -3.22 -15.96
C ASP A 79 6.57 -2.39 -14.72
N ASP A 80 5.60 -1.87 -13.96
CA ASP A 80 5.87 -1.02 -12.81
C ASP A 80 6.32 -1.83 -11.59
N ALA A 81 7.55 -1.58 -11.14
CA ALA A 81 8.14 -2.30 -10.02
C ALA A 81 7.38 -2.10 -8.69
N THR A 82 6.75 -0.93 -8.46
CA THR A 82 5.94 -0.72 -7.25
C THR A 82 4.70 -1.60 -7.29
N LEU A 83 4.02 -1.68 -8.44
CA LEU A 83 2.85 -2.55 -8.60
C LEU A 83 3.23 -4.03 -8.50
N ALA A 84 4.36 -4.42 -9.08
CA ALA A 84 4.89 -5.79 -8.93
C ALA A 84 5.14 -6.14 -7.45
N ASN A 85 5.79 -5.27 -6.68
CA ASN A 85 6.04 -5.48 -5.25
C ASN A 85 4.74 -5.65 -4.43
N LEU A 86 3.66 -4.96 -4.81
CA LEU A 86 2.34 -5.14 -4.17
C LEU A 86 1.75 -6.53 -4.44
N LEU A 87 1.92 -7.05 -5.66
CA LEU A 87 1.49 -8.40 -6.01
C LEU A 87 2.34 -9.45 -5.29
N ASP A 88 3.65 -9.23 -5.24
CA ASP A 88 4.61 -10.12 -4.58
C ASP A 88 4.42 -10.19 -3.07
N ALA A 89 3.83 -9.15 -2.45
CA ALA A 89 3.42 -9.18 -1.04
C ALA A 89 2.37 -10.27 -0.74
N GLY A 90 1.68 -10.79 -1.75
CA GLY A 90 0.80 -11.95 -1.62
C GLY A 90 -0.49 -11.68 -0.84
N THR A 91 -0.88 -10.42 -0.72
CA THR A 91 -2.11 -10.00 -0.02
C THR A 91 -3.30 -9.96 -0.98
N ASP A 92 -4.50 -10.27 -0.49
CA ASP A 92 -5.75 -10.14 -1.27
C ASP A 92 -6.12 -8.68 -1.54
N VAL A 93 -5.67 -7.78 -0.65
CA VAL A 93 -6.06 -6.37 -0.61
C VAL A 93 -4.81 -5.53 -0.72
N VAL A 94 -4.85 -4.53 -1.59
CA VAL A 94 -3.78 -3.55 -1.76
C VAL A 94 -4.37 -2.16 -1.63
N CYS A 95 -3.60 -1.23 -1.06
CA CYS A 95 -3.93 0.18 -1.01
C CYS A 95 -2.91 0.94 -1.86
N ILE A 96 -3.36 1.66 -2.88
CA ILE A 96 -2.47 2.50 -3.69
C ILE A 96 -2.78 3.97 -3.47
N VAL A 97 -1.73 4.76 -3.33
CA VAL A 97 -1.81 6.22 -3.19
C VAL A 97 -1.58 6.92 -4.52
N GLY A 98 -2.41 7.93 -4.80
CA GLY A 98 -2.26 8.84 -5.93
C GLY A 98 -2.64 10.27 -5.55
N LYS A 99 -1.98 11.27 -6.15
CA LYS A 99 -2.26 12.68 -5.89
C LYS A 99 -3.63 13.07 -6.44
N ALA A 100 -4.50 13.58 -5.57
CA ALA A 100 -5.85 14.03 -5.91
C ALA A 100 -5.98 15.55 -6.09
N SER A 101 -4.97 16.32 -5.67
CA SER A 101 -4.91 17.77 -5.89
C SER A 101 -4.21 18.12 -7.20
N ALA A 102 -4.82 19.01 -8.00
CA ALA A 102 -4.27 19.44 -9.28
C ALA A 102 -2.86 20.02 -9.15
N TYR A 103 -2.64 20.82 -8.10
CA TYR A 103 -1.33 21.40 -7.79
C TYR A 103 -0.26 20.34 -7.56
N HIS A 104 -0.57 19.29 -6.80
CA HIS A 104 0.38 18.22 -6.54
C HIS A 104 0.69 17.39 -7.79
N VAL A 105 -0.30 17.19 -8.66
CA VAL A 105 -0.07 16.53 -9.96
C VAL A 105 0.89 17.35 -10.82
N THR A 106 0.68 18.66 -10.96
CA THR A 106 1.52 19.48 -11.85
C THR A 106 2.87 19.83 -11.25
N GLU A 107 2.96 20.07 -9.94
CA GLU A 107 4.20 20.56 -9.31
C GLU A 107 5.06 19.43 -8.70
N ALA A 108 4.43 18.45 -8.03
CA ALA A 108 5.16 17.38 -7.38
C ALA A 108 5.45 16.21 -8.34
N LEU A 109 4.43 15.75 -9.08
CA LEU A 109 4.61 14.68 -10.08
C LEU A 109 5.15 15.20 -11.41
N ARG A 110 5.02 16.51 -11.67
CA ARG A 110 5.48 17.17 -12.91
C ARG A 110 4.87 16.57 -14.17
N THR A 111 3.58 16.28 -14.11
CA THR A 111 2.81 15.74 -15.24
C THR A 111 1.48 16.45 -15.45
N SER A 112 0.76 16.10 -16.52
CA SER A 112 -0.57 16.63 -16.81
C SER A 112 -1.65 16.00 -15.92
N LEU A 113 -2.79 16.68 -15.77
CA LEU A 113 -3.94 16.12 -15.02
C LEU A 113 -4.48 14.85 -15.67
N ASP A 114 -4.52 14.80 -17.01
CA ASP A 114 -4.96 13.62 -17.76
C ASP A 114 -4.05 12.43 -17.49
N GLU A 115 -2.74 12.65 -17.46
CA GLU A 115 -1.77 11.60 -17.10
C GLU A 115 -1.88 11.21 -15.62
N GLY A 116 -2.12 12.15 -14.71
CA GLY A 116 -2.42 11.84 -13.31
C GLY A 116 -3.65 10.92 -13.15
N VAL A 117 -4.71 11.18 -13.91
CA VAL A 117 -5.89 10.30 -13.97
C VAL A 117 -5.54 8.94 -14.60
N ALA A 118 -4.76 8.93 -15.67
CA ALA A 118 -4.33 7.69 -16.32
C ALA A 118 -3.48 6.82 -15.39
N MET A 119 -2.54 7.39 -14.64
CA MET A 119 -1.75 6.69 -13.63
C MET A 119 -2.62 5.94 -12.63
N VAL A 120 -3.66 6.59 -12.09
CA VAL A 120 -4.62 5.95 -11.18
C VAL A 120 -5.40 4.86 -11.89
N ALA A 121 -6.01 5.17 -13.03
CA ALA A 121 -6.87 4.25 -13.76
C ALA A 121 -6.12 2.97 -14.19
N ASP A 122 -4.90 3.11 -14.68
CA ASP A 122 -4.07 1.99 -15.15
C ASP A 122 -3.61 1.10 -13.99
N SER A 123 -3.19 1.71 -12.88
CA SER A 123 -2.77 0.98 -11.69
C SER A 123 -3.92 0.18 -11.08
N VAL A 124 -5.09 0.82 -10.93
CA VAL A 124 -6.29 0.15 -10.41
C VAL A 124 -6.69 -1.00 -11.33
N ARG A 125 -6.72 -0.78 -12.65
CA ARG A 125 -7.08 -1.80 -13.63
C ARG A 125 -6.13 -3.00 -13.57
N HIS A 126 -4.82 -2.75 -13.61
CA HIS A 126 -3.81 -3.79 -13.56
C HIS A 126 -3.95 -4.65 -12.30
N LEU A 127 -4.02 -4.03 -11.11
CA LEU A 127 -4.15 -4.77 -9.85
C LEU A 127 -5.47 -5.55 -9.76
N LYS A 128 -6.57 -5.00 -10.30
CA LYS A 128 -7.87 -5.69 -10.38
C LYS A 128 -7.82 -6.90 -11.31
N GLU A 129 -7.15 -6.80 -12.45
CA GLU A 129 -6.94 -7.91 -13.40
C GLU A 129 -6.11 -9.04 -12.78
N GLN A 130 -5.20 -8.71 -11.85
CA GLN A 130 -4.47 -9.67 -11.03
C GLN A 130 -5.27 -10.20 -9.82
N GLY A 131 -6.58 -9.92 -9.76
CA GLY A 131 -7.48 -10.46 -8.75
C GLY A 131 -7.46 -9.75 -7.39
N ARG A 132 -6.80 -8.59 -7.28
CA ARG A 132 -6.72 -7.87 -6.00
C ARG A 132 -7.99 -7.07 -5.73
N THR A 133 -8.32 -6.92 -4.44
CA THR A 133 -9.18 -5.83 -3.97
C THR A 133 -8.31 -4.59 -3.84
N VAL A 134 -8.71 -3.49 -4.49
CA VAL A 134 -7.91 -2.26 -4.51
C VAL A 134 -8.61 -1.17 -3.71
N PHE A 135 -7.93 -0.67 -2.68
CA PHE A 135 -8.26 0.59 -2.04
C PHE A 135 -7.45 1.70 -2.70
N PHE A 136 -8.09 2.85 -2.91
CA PHE A 136 -7.42 4.02 -3.46
C PHE A 136 -7.35 5.10 -2.38
N ASP A 137 -6.14 5.52 -2.05
CA ASP A 137 -5.84 6.64 -1.18
C ASP A 137 -5.66 7.90 -2.02
N ALA A 138 -6.66 8.78 -1.98
CA ALA A 138 -6.68 10.06 -2.66
C ALA A 138 -5.87 11.09 -1.86
N GLU A 139 -4.56 11.10 -2.04
CA GLU A 139 -3.66 11.96 -1.27
C GLU A 139 -3.89 13.43 -1.62
N HIS A 140 -3.92 14.30 -0.61
CA HIS A 140 -4.26 15.73 -0.76
C HIS A 140 -5.66 15.99 -1.32
N PHE A 141 -6.62 15.07 -1.11
CA PHE A 141 -8.00 15.22 -1.58
C PHE A 141 -8.67 16.53 -1.15
N PHE A 142 -8.35 17.04 0.05
CA PHE A 142 -8.94 18.27 0.58
C PHE A 142 -8.19 19.55 0.16
N ASP A 143 -7.09 19.44 -0.58
CA ASP A 143 -6.24 20.58 -0.95
C ASP A 143 -6.64 21.23 -2.29
N GLY A 144 -7.72 20.74 -2.94
CA GLY A 144 -8.30 21.33 -4.15
C GLY A 144 -8.00 20.58 -5.44
#